data_AF-A0A183I3N2-F1
#
_entry.id   AF-A0A183I3N2-F1
#
_cell.length_a   1.000
_cell.length_b   1.000
_cell.length_c   1.000
_cell.angle_alpha   90.00
_cell.angle_beta   90.00
_cell.angle_gamma   90.00
#
_symmetry.space_group_name_H-M   'P 1'
#
loop_
_entity.id
_entity.type
_entity.pdbx_description
1 polymer ?
#
loop_
_entity_poly.entity_id
_entity_poly.type
_entity_poly.pdbx_seq_one_letter_code
_entity_poly.pdbx_strand_id
1 'polypeptide(L)'
;MFEAYTPTEIATGLEKSIDVASLAAHGHAAKVYVGSKAGYLLALNGIRGGKRGYDLSICRSFEKKTINELCCIERHDILLCLTDSQLAAHDLSDPFGLKALISDVRPISAFCATVSEIDGILYVA
;
A
#
# COMPACT_ATOMS: atom_id res chain seq x y z
N MET A 1 -14.84 -8.40 30.33
CA MET A 1 -13.58 -8.84 29.70
C MET A 1 -13.50 -8.13 28.35
N PHE A 2 -12.54 -7.21 28.16
CA PHE A 2 -12.47 -6.40 26.93
C PHE A 2 -11.93 -7.26 25.78
N GLU A 3 -12.78 -7.60 24.81
CA GLU A 3 -12.40 -8.20 23.51
C GLU A 3 -11.61 -7.23 22.60
N ALA A 4 -10.81 -6.33 23.16
CA ALA A 4 -10.21 -5.23 22.40
C ALA A 4 -8.97 -5.63 21.59
N TYR A 5 -8.47 -6.87 21.76
CA TYR A 5 -7.16 -7.26 21.23
C TYR A 5 -7.13 -8.70 20.68
N THR A 6 -8.20 -9.19 20.06
CA THR A 6 -8.08 -10.46 19.32
C THR A 6 -7.44 -10.17 17.96
N PRO A 7 -6.15 -10.52 17.74
CA PRO A 7 -5.53 -10.36 16.44
C PRO A 7 -6.31 -11.19 15.42
N THR A 8 -6.74 -10.57 14.32
CA THR A 8 -7.31 -11.30 13.19
C THR A 8 -6.20 -11.64 12.22
N GLU A 9 -5.94 -12.93 12.02
CA GLU A 9 -4.92 -13.37 11.08
C GLU A 9 -5.42 -13.21 9.63
N ILE A 10 -4.91 -12.18 8.96
CA ILE A 10 -5.22 -11.84 7.57
C ILE A 10 -4.44 -12.67 6.54
N ALA A 11 -3.37 -13.34 6.98
CA ALA A 11 -2.53 -14.16 6.09
C ALA A 11 -3.22 -15.44 5.61
N THR A 12 -4.28 -15.89 6.29
CA THR A 12 -5.01 -17.12 5.98
C THR A 12 -5.75 -17.08 4.65
N GLY A 13 -6.14 -15.89 4.18
CA GLY A 13 -6.86 -15.67 2.92
C GLY A 13 -5.96 -15.36 1.72
N LEU A 14 -4.65 -15.18 1.94
CA LEU A 14 -3.70 -15.00 0.85
C LEU A 14 -3.58 -16.30 0.06
N GLU A 15 -3.66 -16.22 -1.26
CA GLU A 15 -3.32 -17.35 -2.11
C GLU A 15 -1.87 -17.78 -1.79
N LYS A 16 -1.64 -19.08 -1.57
CA LYS A 16 -0.32 -19.63 -1.22
C LYS A 16 0.78 -19.29 -2.24
N SER A 17 0.40 -18.85 -3.43
CA SER A 17 1.26 -18.44 -4.54
C SER A 17 1.72 -16.98 -4.49
N ILE A 18 1.25 -16.17 -3.54
CA ILE A 18 1.60 -14.75 -3.46
C ILE A 18 2.82 -14.56 -2.57
N ASP A 19 3.96 -14.33 -3.21
CA ASP A 19 5.18 -13.91 -2.52
C ASP A 19 5.10 -12.42 -2.15
N VAL A 20 4.98 -12.14 -0.85
CA VAL A 20 4.98 -10.77 -0.32
C VAL A 20 6.39 -10.18 -0.38
N ALA A 21 6.47 -8.91 -0.80
CA ALA A 21 7.71 -8.13 -0.89
C ALA A 21 7.69 -6.90 0.03
N SER A 22 6.53 -6.26 0.20
CA SER A 22 6.37 -5.04 0.99
C SER A 22 4.99 -4.94 1.65
N LEU A 23 4.89 -4.12 2.69
CA LEU A 23 3.68 -3.87 3.46
C LEU A 23 3.56 -2.38 3.78
N ALA A 24 2.35 -1.82 3.74
CA ALA A 24 2.06 -0.48 4.25
C ALA A 24 0.72 -0.48 4.98
N ALA A 25 0.64 0.19 6.12
CA ALA A 25 -0.60 0.37 6.86
C ALA A 25 -1.18 1.76 6.59
N HIS A 26 -2.52 1.86 6.55
CA HIS A 26 -3.20 3.14 6.49
C HIS A 26 -3.39 3.69 7.92
N GLY A 27 -2.85 4.87 8.21
CA GLY A 27 -2.85 5.45 9.56
C GLY A 27 -4.22 5.78 10.14
N HIS A 28 -5.22 6.02 9.28
CA HIS A 28 -6.57 6.45 9.71
C HIS A 28 -7.71 5.45 9.43
N ALA A 29 -7.40 4.28 8.86
CA ALA A 29 -8.41 3.29 8.50
C ALA A 29 -7.89 1.90 8.81
N ALA A 30 -8.79 0.95 9.05
CA ALA A 30 -8.42 -0.46 9.20
C ALA A 30 -8.05 -1.04 7.82
N LYS A 31 -6.98 -0.54 7.19
CA LYS A 31 -6.52 -0.96 5.87
C LYS A 31 -5.03 -1.28 5.90
N VAL A 32 -4.66 -2.37 5.24
CA VAL A 32 -3.26 -2.76 5.01
C VAL A 32 -3.09 -3.08 3.54
N TYR A 33 -2.02 -2.54 2.96
CA TYR A 33 -1.60 -2.77 1.60
C TYR A 33 -0.44 -3.75 1.60
N VAL A 34 -0.47 -4.69 0.66
CA VAL A 34 0.56 -5.72 0.48
C VAL A 34 1.05 -5.67 -0.95
N GLY A 35 2.34 -5.41 -1.13
CA GLY A 35 2.99 -5.47 -2.43
C GLY A 35 3.64 -6.83 -2.64
N SER A 36 3.40 -7.46 -3.79
CA SER A 36 3.96 -8.77 -4.12
C SER A 36 5.21 -8.68 -5.00
N LYS A 37 5.98 -9.78 -5.05
CA LYS A 37 7.09 -9.93 -6.00
C LYS A 37 6.66 -9.97 -7.46
N ALA A 38 5.40 -10.35 -7.73
CA ALA A 38 4.82 -10.38 -9.05
C ALA A 38 4.24 -9.03 -9.52
N GLY A 39 4.30 -7.98 -8.68
CA GLY A 39 3.74 -6.67 -9.01
C GLY A 39 2.26 -6.51 -8.68
N TYR A 40 1.68 -7.44 -7.91
CA TYR A 40 0.30 -7.34 -7.48
C TYR A 40 0.20 -6.51 -6.22
N LEU A 41 -0.79 -5.63 -6.17
CA LEU A 41 -1.18 -4.94 -4.95
C LEU A 41 -2.40 -5.62 -4.35
N LEU A 42 -2.35 -5.93 -3.08
CA LEU A 42 -3.48 -6.44 -2.33
C LEU A 42 -3.87 -5.40 -1.29
N ALA A 43 -5.16 -5.11 -1.16
CA ALA A 43 -5.69 -4.25 -0.12
C ALA A 43 -6.64 -5.05 0.79
N LEU A 44 -6.26 -5.12 2.06
CA LEU A 44 -6.97 -5.78 3.14
C LEU A 44 -7.75 -4.72 3.91
N ASN A 45 -9.08 -4.80 3.89
CA ASN A 45 -9.97 -3.86 4.57
C ASN A 45 -10.61 -4.55 5.78
N GLY A 46 -10.48 -3.98 6.98
CA GLY A 46 -10.95 -4.54 8.26
C GLY A 46 -12.46 -4.40 8.52
N ILE A 47 -13.27 -4.24 7.47
CA ILE A 47 -14.72 -4.19 7.57
C ILE A 47 -15.29 -5.08 6.47
N ARG A 48 -15.97 -6.16 6.87
CA ARG A 48 -16.69 -7.06 5.95
C ARG A 48 -18.19 -6.85 6.12
N GLY A 49 -18.82 -6.09 5.21
CA GLY A 49 -20.27 -5.87 5.23
C GLY A 49 -20.82 -5.35 6.57
N GLY A 50 -20.08 -4.49 7.26
CA GLY A 50 -20.46 -3.93 8.56
C GLY A 50 -20.23 -4.84 9.78
N LYS A 51 -19.61 -6.01 9.60
CA LYS A 51 -19.23 -6.93 10.69
C LYS A 51 -17.71 -6.96 10.88
N ARG A 52 -17.26 -7.39 12.07
CA ARG A 52 -15.85 -7.75 12.32
C ARG A 52 -15.43 -8.83 11.32
N GLY A 53 -14.38 -8.56 10.55
CA GLY A 53 -13.86 -9.42 9.49
C GLY A 53 -12.94 -8.61 8.58
N TYR A 54 -12.37 -9.26 7.57
CA TYR A 54 -11.61 -8.57 6.53
C TYR A 54 -12.11 -8.94 5.14
N ASP A 55 -12.09 -7.95 4.24
CA ASP A 55 -12.26 -8.14 2.81
C ASP A 55 -10.91 -7.96 2.11
N LEU A 56 -10.55 -8.93 1.28
CA LEU A 56 -9.35 -8.91 0.47
C LEU A 56 -9.69 -8.52 -0.97
N SER A 57 -9.06 -7.45 -1.45
CA SER A 57 -9.08 -7.05 -2.86
C SER A 57 -7.69 -7.21 -3.45
N ILE A 58 -7.62 -7.65 -4.72
CA ILE A 58 -6.35 -7.93 -5.41
C ILE A 58 -6.34 -7.20 -6.74
N CYS A 59 -5.41 -6.25 -6.90
CA CYS A 59 -5.10 -5.61 -8.17
C CYS A 59 -3.89 -6.31 -8.80
N ARG A 60 -4.15 -7.25 -9.72
CA ARG A 60 -3.11 -8.01 -10.44
C ARG A 60 -2.38 -7.20 -11.52
N SER A 61 -2.93 -6.04 -11.88
CA SER A 61 -2.39 -5.15 -12.90
C SER A 61 -1.71 -3.90 -12.33
N PHE A 62 -1.42 -3.88 -11.03
CA PHE A 62 -0.86 -2.70 -10.35
C PHE A 62 0.52 -2.34 -10.90
N GLU A 63 1.47 -3.26 -10.78
CA GLU A 63 2.83 -3.13 -11.30
C GLU A 63 3.25 -4.38 -12.08
N LYS A 64 4.28 -4.24 -12.91
CA LYS A 64 4.80 -5.37 -13.72
C LYS A 64 5.98 -6.10 -13.09
N LYS A 65 6.54 -5.54 -12.02
CA LYS A 65 7.75 -6.02 -11.34
C LYS A 65 7.52 -6.01 -9.82
N THR A 66 8.47 -6.55 -9.08
CA THR A 66 8.42 -6.59 -7.61
C THR A 66 8.20 -5.21 -7.02
N ILE A 67 7.23 -5.11 -6.11
CA ILE A 67 6.95 -3.89 -5.34
C ILE A 67 7.86 -3.91 -4.11
N ASN A 68 9.01 -3.25 -4.21
CA ASN A 68 10.07 -3.27 -3.20
C ASN A 68 9.68 -2.54 -1.91
N GLU A 69 8.95 -1.44 -2.04
CA GLU A 69 8.56 -0.60 -0.91
C GLU A 69 7.22 0.07 -1.21
N LEU A 70 6.40 0.23 -0.18
CA LEU A 70 5.11 0.90 -0.22
C LEU A 70 5.05 1.95 0.88
N CYS A 71 4.50 3.12 0.58
CA CYS A 71 4.24 4.16 1.58
C CYS A 71 2.86 4.77 1.33
N CYS A 72 2.00 4.69 2.35
CA CYS A 72 0.66 5.25 2.31
C CYS A 72 0.71 6.72 2.75
N ILE A 73 0.16 7.61 1.92
CA ILE A 73 0.04 9.04 2.18
C ILE A 73 -1.44 9.39 2.23
N GLU A 74 -2.07 9.15 3.37
CA GLU A 74 -3.53 9.22 3.55
C GLU A 74 -4.07 10.61 3.27
N ARG A 75 -3.33 11.64 3.70
CA ARG A 75 -3.73 13.05 3.57
C ARG A 75 -3.91 13.49 2.11
N HIS A 76 -3.25 12.82 1.17
CA HIS A 76 -3.33 13.12 -0.26
C HIS A 76 -4.00 12.03 -1.08
N ASP A 77 -4.53 10.99 -0.45
CA ASP A 77 -5.12 9.83 -1.12
C ASP A 77 -4.13 9.17 -2.11
N ILE A 78 -2.85 9.05 -1.70
CA ILE A 78 -1.76 8.55 -2.54
C ILE A 78 -1.06 7.34 -1.90
N LEU A 79 -0.78 6.34 -2.72
CA LEU A 79 0.13 5.23 -2.42
C LEU A 79 1.40 5.40 -3.24
N LEU A 80 2.53 5.64 -2.55
CA LEU A 80 3.83 5.61 -3.19
C LEU A 80 4.31 4.16 -3.29
N CYS A 81 4.86 3.79 -4.45
CA CYS A 81 5.44 2.47 -4.67
C CYS A 81 6.82 2.57 -5.33
N LEU A 82 7.79 1.82 -4.81
CA LEU A 82 9.10 1.67 -5.42
C LEU A 82 9.15 0.33 -6.16
N THR A 83 9.36 0.40 -7.47
CA THR A 83 9.43 -0.76 -8.36
C THR A 83 10.59 -0.54 -9.33
N ASP A 84 11.53 -1.48 -9.44
CA ASP A 84 12.64 -1.40 -10.43
C ASP A 84 13.48 -0.12 -10.37
N SER A 85 13.75 0.34 -9.14
CA SER A 85 14.45 1.60 -8.88
C SER A 85 13.74 2.86 -9.40
N GLN A 86 12.43 2.78 -9.64
CA GLN A 86 11.58 3.89 -10.04
C GLN A 86 10.46 4.07 -9.02
N LEU A 87 10.24 5.31 -8.60
CA LEU A 87 9.16 5.66 -7.69
C LEU A 87 7.94 6.12 -8.48
N ALA A 88 6.77 5.58 -8.11
CA ALA A 88 5.50 5.94 -8.68
C ALA A 88 4.50 6.32 -7.59
N ALA A 89 3.56 7.20 -7.93
CA ALA A 89 2.45 7.59 -7.07
C ALA A 89 1.14 7.06 -7.69
N HIS A 90 0.37 6.33 -6.91
CA HIS A 90 -0.93 5.78 -7.29
C HIS A 90 -2.04 6.31 -6.39
N ASP A 91 -3.29 6.19 -6.82
CA ASP A 91 -4.46 6.38 -5.95
C ASP A 91 -4.51 5.33 -4.83
N LEU A 92 -5.03 5.70 -3.64
CA LEU A 92 -5.34 4.74 -2.57
C LEU A 92 -6.69 4.03 -2.77
N SER A 93 -7.53 4.53 -3.67
CA SER A 93 -8.81 3.91 -4.05
C SER A 93 -8.64 2.94 -5.21
N ASP A 94 -9.35 1.81 -5.16
CA ASP A 94 -9.47 0.89 -6.29
C ASP A 94 -9.96 1.65 -7.54
N PRO A 95 -9.32 1.49 -8.72
CA PRO A 95 -8.37 0.44 -9.10
C PRO A 95 -6.87 0.78 -8.91
N PHE A 96 -6.52 1.73 -8.03
CA PHE A 96 -5.15 2.18 -7.73
C PHE A 96 -4.43 2.78 -8.95
N GLY A 97 -5.12 3.71 -9.61
CA GLY A 97 -4.64 4.35 -10.83
C GLY A 97 -3.30 5.05 -10.64
N LEU A 98 -2.42 4.94 -11.64
CA LEU A 98 -1.15 5.66 -11.66
C LEU A 98 -1.41 7.17 -11.83
N LYS A 99 -0.96 7.97 -10.85
CA LYS A 99 -1.04 9.43 -10.88
C LYS A 99 0.21 10.07 -11.47
N ALA A 100 1.39 9.60 -11.06
CA ALA A 100 2.66 10.17 -11.50
C ALA A 100 3.82 9.17 -11.41
N LEU A 101 4.81 9.37 -12.26
CA LEU A 101 6.12 8.71 -12.19
C LEU A 101 7.16 9.75 -11.80
N ILE A 102 7.91 9.49 -10.74
CA ILE A 102 9.00 10.35 -10.29
C ILE A 102 10.27 9.81 -10.96
N SER A 103 10.60 10.42 -12.10
CA SER A 103 11.66 9.92 -13.00
C SER A 103 12.94 10.74 -12.99
N ASP A 104 12.92 11.93 -12.39
CA ASP A 104 14.07 12.85 -12.35
C ASP A 104 15.22 12.34 -11.46
N VAL A 105 14.92 11.44 -10.52
CA VAL A 105 15.88 10.82 -9.61
C VAL A 105 15.84 9.31 -9.84
N ARG A 106 16.90 8.77 -10.45
CA ARG A 106 17.08 7.33 -10.71
C ARG A 106 18.58 6.99 -10.75
N PRO A 107 19.03 5.85 -10.20
CA PRO A 107 18.26 4.81 -9.53
C PRO A 107 17.93 5.12 -8.07
N ILE A 108 16.71 4.77 -7.64
CA ILE A 108 16.27 4.84 -6.24
C ILE A 108 16.36 3.45 -5.62
N SER A 109 17.04 3.30 -4.48
CA SER A 109 17.14 2.02 -3.75
C SER A 109 16.16 1.89 -2.58
N ALA A 110 15.77 3.03 -2.02
CA ALA A 110 14.81 3.19 -0.92
C ALA A 110 14.33 4.64 -0.95
N PHE A 111 13.21 4.93 -0.31
CA PHE A 111 12.73 6.30 -0.16
C PHE A 111 12.11 6.54 1.22
N CYS A 112 11.96 7.80 1.59
CA CYS A 112 11.14 8.22 2.71
C CYS A 112 10.21 9.33 2.27
N ALA A 113 9.01 9.39 2.85
CA ALA A 113 8.03 10.41 2.53
C ALA A 113 7.40 11.00 3.80
N THR A 114 7.10 12.29 3.75
CA THR A 114 6.37 12.98 4.81
C THR A 114 5.53 14.11 4.23
N VAL A 115 4.40 14.40 4.86
CA VAL A 115 3.57 15.55 4.52
C VAL A 115 3.79 16.63 5.56
N SER A 116 4.26 17.78 5.12
CA SER A 116 4.46 18.92 6.01
C SER A 116 3.13 19.45 6.53
N GLU A 117 3.08 19.74 7.83
CA GLU A 117 1.90 20.33 8.46
C GLU A 117 1.75 21.82 8.10
N ILE A 118 2.83 22.48 7.70
CA ILE A 118 2.88 23.93 7.47
C ILE A 118 2.30 24.30 6.10
N ASP A 119 2.77 23.64 5.05
CA ASP A 119 2.43 23.94 3.66
C ASP A 119 1.55 22.86 3.01
N GLY A 120 1.37 21.71 3.67
CA GLY A 120 0.61 20.59 3.13
C GLY A 120 1.29 19.92 1.92
N ILE A 121 2.60 20.13 1.74
CA ILE A 121 3.35 19.55 0.62
C ILE A 121 3.87 18.16 1.02
N LEU A 122 3.80 17.23 0.07
CA LEU A 122 4.44 15.92 0.16
C LEU A 122 5.93 16.05 -0.21
N TYR A 123 6.79 15.76 0.76
CA TYR A 123 8.23 15.68 0.59
C TYR A 123 8.64 14.22 0.46
N VAL A 124 9.50 13.92 -0.51
CA VAL A 124 10.04 12.59 -0.75
C VAL A 124 11.56 12.68 -0.90
N ALA A 125 12.29 11.79 -0.24
CA ALA A 125 13.76 11.73 -0.23
C ALA A 125 14.27 10.31 -0.46
#